data_AF-T0L9R0-F1
#
_entry.id   AF-T0L9R0-F1
#
_cell.length_a   1.000
_cell.length_b   1.000
_cell.length_c   1.000
_cell.angle_alpha   90.00
_cell.angle_beta   90.00
_cell.angle_gamma   90.00
#
_symmetry.space_group_name_H-M   'P 1'
#
loop_
_entity.id
_entity.type
_entity.pdbx_description
1 polymer ?
#
loop_
_entity_poly.entity_id
_entity_poly.type
_entity_poly.pdbx_seq_one_letter_code
_entity_poly.pdbx_strand_id
1 'polypeptide(L)'
;MSEYTLLISTQTGLIPNICDNSIPNDLILYVDDFLYYDSIYYKTEVTLRDLCSINESKKIYLAFRTNSKKNKKRILIHKRGNTTITKDEYKKYVNIMKPDFYQDFETCQFEFSFKDIKVVDDLIKLDSNVKFVSSLFINDLVLEYKMLKIENNNLIICDIFDCKCCGDLNKGYLKHLKDMNEINCYYYLTKHNFNTVNLFLKNKFFILFIIL
;
A
#
# COMPACT_ATOMS: atom_id res chain seq x y z
N MET A 1 -5.84 21.02 10.76
CA MET A 1 -4.97 20.11 9.97
C MET A 1 -5.47 18.68 10.17
N SER A 2 -5.48 17.85 9.13
CA SER A 2 -6.04 16.49 9.19
C SER A 2 -4.97 15.44 9.50
N GLU A 3 -5.36 14.39 10.23
CA GLU A 3 -4.54 13.21 10.52
C GLU A 3 -4.02 12.56 9.22
N TYR A 4 -2.77 12.08 9.24
CA TYR A 4 -2.22 11.29 8.13
C TYR A 4 -2.95 9.94 8.02
N THR A 5 -3.38 9.58 6.82
CA THR A 5 -4.06 8.31 6.54
C THR A 5 -3.17 7.40 5.70
N LEU A 6 -2.87 6.21 6.22
CA LEU A 6 -2.14 5.17 5.50
C LEU A 6 -3.10 4.37 4.60
N LEU A 7 -2.75 4.24 3.32
CA LEU A 7 -3.40 3.38 2.34
C LEU A 7 -2.55 2.12 2.11
N ILE A 8 -3.16 0.95 2.20
CA ILE A 8 -2.46 -0.33 2.02
C ILE A 8 -2.24 -0.58 0.53
N SER A 9 -0.98 -0.58 0.14
CA SER A 9 -0.54 -0.91 -1.21
C SER A 9 -0.62 -2.42 -1.44
N THR A 10 -1.43 -2.83 -2.41
CA THR A 10 -1.60 -4.25 -2.79
C THR A 10 -1.64 -4.43 -4.31
N GLN A 11 -1.12 -5.57 -4.77
CA GLN A 11 -1.10 -5.97 -6.17
C GLN A 11 -2.36 -6.73 -6.60
N THR A 12 -3.10 -7.31 -5.64
CA THR A 12 -4.19 -8.26 -5.91
C THR A 12 -5.52 -7.83 -5.31
N GLY A 13 -5.59 -6.67 -4.65
CA GLY A 13 -6.75 -6.27 -3.85
C GLY A 13 -6.81 -6.89 -2.47
N LEU A 14 -5.86 -7.77 -2.13
CA LEU A 14 -5.72 -8.38 -0.82
C LEU A 14 -4.43 -7.93 -0.15
N ILE A 15 -4.47 -7.74 1.17
CA ILE A 15 -3.27 -7.37 1.93
C ILE A 15 -2.30 -8.57 1.90
N PRO A 16 -1.04 -8.39 1.46
CA PRO A 16 -0.11 -9.52 1.37
C PRO A 16 0.07 -10.27 2.69
N ASN A 17 -0.10 -11.60 2.64
CA ASN A 17 0.06 -12.51 3.78
C ASN A 17 -0.97 -12.33 4.91
N ILE A 18 -2.06 -11.59 4.69
CA ILE A 18 -3.15 -11.40 5.67
C ILE A 18 -4.45 -11.92 5.06
N CYS A 19 -5.07 -12.90 5.73
CA CYS A 19 -6.35 -13.50 5.30
C CYS A 19 -7.56 -12.99 6.10
N ASP A 20 -7.33 -12.14 7.10
CA ASP A 20 -8.37 -11.58 7.97
C ASP A 20 -8.55 -10.06 7.72
N ASN A 21 -9.53 -9.45 8.39
CA ASN A 21 -9.77 -8.00 8.34
C ASN A 21 -9.04 -7.25 9.47
N SER A 22 -7.91 -7.78 9.97
CA SER A 22 -7.23 -7.21 11.15
C SER A 22 -6.61 -5.83 10.93
N ILE A 23 -6.47 -5.39 9.67
CA ILE A 23 -5.94 -4.07 9.33
C ILE A 23 -7.07 -3.23 8.69
N PRO A 24 -7.57 -2.20 9.39
CA PRO A 24 -8.79 -1.48 9.01
C PRO A 24 -8.58 -0.46 7.88
N ASN A 25 -7.33 -0.26 7.44
CA ASN A 25 -7.01 0.74 6.44
C ASN A 25 -7.62 0.43 5.05
N ASP A 26 -7.90 1.51 4.33
CA ASP A 26 -8.29 1.51 2.91
C ASP A 26 -7.15 1.03 2.00
N LEU A 27 -7.47 0.69 0.76
CA LEU A 27 -6.54 0.07 -0.18
C LEU A 27 -6.13 1.02 -1.29
N ILE A 28 -4.86 0.98 -1.69
CA ILE A 28 -4.38 1.57 -2.95
C ILE A 28 -3.93 0.47 -3.91
N LEU A 29 -4.53 0.49 -5.09
CA LEU A 29 -4.31 -0.41 -6.21
C LEU A 29 -3.69 0.35 -7.37
N TYR A 30 -2.95 -0.37 -8.22
CA TYR A 30 -2.30 0.24 -9.37
C TYR A 30 -2.88 -0.28 -10.66
N VAL A 31 -3.19 0.61 -11.59
CA VAL A 31 -3.69 0.27 -12.94
C VAL A 31 -2.77 -0.76 -13.61
N ASP A 32 -1.47 -0.64 -13.38
CA ASP A 32 -0.41 -1.53 -13.86
C ASP A 32 -0.63 -3.01 -13.49
N ASP A 33 -1.28 -3.30 -12.37
CA ASP A 33 -1.51 -4.67 -11.89
C ASP A 33 -2.78 -5.30 -12.50
N PHE A 34 -3.67 -4.49 -13.07
CA PHE A 34 -4.98 -4.94 -13.58
C PHE A 34 -5.14 -4.80 -15.10
N LEU A 35 -4.38 -3.92 -15.76
CA LEU A 35 -4.42 -3.73 -17.21
C LEU A 35 -3.12 -4.21 -17.87
N TYR A 36 -3.14 -5.45 -18.35
CA TYR A 36 -2.06 -6.08 -19.13
C TYR A 36 -2.65 -6.95 -20.24
N TYR A 37 -1.87 -7.34 -21.25
CA TYR A 37 -2.31 -7.99 -22.50
C TYR A 37 -3.42 -9.07 -22.36
N ASP A 38 -3.39 -9.87 -21.29
CA ASP A 38 -4.35 -10.95 -21.04
C ASP A 38 -5.25 -10.72 -19.82
N SER A 39 -5.34 -9.50 -19.32
CA SER A 39 -6.10 -9.20 -18.13
C SER A 39 -7.60 -9.43 -18.33
N ILE A 40 -8.28 -9.76 -17.24
CA ILE A 40 -9.72 -10.04 -17.25
C ILE A 40 -10.54 -8.87 -17.80
N TYR A 41 -10.06 -7.64 -17.62
CA TYR A 41 -10.73 -6.42 -18.08
C TYR A 41 -10.83 -6.30 -19.61
N TYR A 42 -9.97 -7.00 -20.36
CA TYR A 42 -10.10 -7.08 -21.82
C TYR A 42 -11.15 -8.12 -22.27
N LYS A 43 -11.63 -8.97 -21.36
CA LYS A 43 -12.52 -10.12 -21.65
C LYS A 43 -13.91 -9.95 -21.05
N THR A 44 -13.99 -9.35 -19.86
CA THR A 44 -15.22 -9.25 -19.06
C THR A 44 -15.25 -7.92 -18.31
N GLU A 45 -16.44 -7.35 -18.19
CA GLU A 45 -16.69 -6.21 -17.32
C GLU A 45 -16.94 -6.69 -15.88
N VAL A 46 -16.03 -6.38 -14.97
CA VAL A 46 -16.09 -6.76 -13.56
C VAL A 46 -15.52 -5.63 -12.71
N THR A 47 -16.14 -5.30 -11.58
CA THR A 47 -15.61 -4.23 -10.71
C THR A 47 -14.35 -4.69 -9.98
N LEU A 48 -13.50 -3.77 -9.51
CA LEU A 48 -12.36 -4.13 -8.65
C LEU A 48 -12.83 -4.83 -7.38
N ARG A 49 -13.97 -4.38 -6.84
CA ARG A 49 -14.54 -4.93 -5.61
C ARG A 49 -14.95 -6.39 -5.79
N ASP A 50 -15.64 -6.71 -6.87
CA ASP A 50 -16.04 -8.08 -7.20
C ASP A 50 -14.83 -8.97 -7.52
N LEU A 51 -13.91 -8.46 -8.35
CA LEU A 51 -12.72 -9.21 -8.79
C LEU A 51 -11.83 -9.60 -7.60
N CYS A 52 -11.64 -8.67 -6.66
CA CYS A 52 -10.74 -8.84 -5.53
C CYS A 52 -11.46 -9.25 -4.24
N SER A 53 -12.78 -9.44 -4.27
CA SER A 53 -13.60 -9.73 -3.08
C SER A 53 -13.38 -8.72 -1.93
N ILE A 54 -13.28 -7.43 -2.27
CA ILE A 54 -13.03 -6.36 -1.29
C ILE A 54 -14.34 -5.99 -0.56
N ASN A 55 -14.30 -5.89 0.77
CA ASN A 55 -15.47 -5.48 1.56
C ASN A 55 -15.89 -4.03 1.24
N GLU A 56 -17.20 -3.76 1.17
CA GLU A 56 -17.79 -2.41 1.00
C GLU A 56 -17.32 -1.39 2.04
N SER A 57 -16.90 -1.84 3.23
CA SER A 57 -16.37 -0.97 4.27
C SER A 57 -15.01 -0.35 3.92
N LYS A 58 -14.32 -0.87 2.90
CA LYS A 58 -13.00 -0.37 2.45
C LYS A 58 -13.14 0.44 1.18
N LYS A 59 -12.48 1.61 1.18
CA LYS A 59 -12.34 2.43 -0.02
C LYS A 59 -11.16 1.95 -0.87
N ILE A 60 -11.32 2.07 -2.18
CA ILE A 60 -10.37 1.66 -3.19
C ILE A 60 -9.85 2.89 -3.91
N TYR A 61 -8.54 3.10 -3.80
CA TYR A 61 -7.81 4.17 -4.46
C TYR A 61 -7.04 3.58 -5.66
N LEU A 62 -7.29 4.05 -6.87
CA LEU A 62 -6.64 3.58 -8.09
C LEU A 62 -5.58 4.57 -8.57
N ALA A 63 -4.33 4.14 -8.60
CA ALA A 63 -3.18 4.97 -8.98
C ALA A 63 -2.40 4.37 -10.16
N PHE A 64 -1.50 5.16 -10.73
CA PHE A 64 -0.44 4.65 -11.60
C PHE A 64 0.81 4.34 -10.77
N ARG A 65 1.47 3.21 -11.04
CA ARG A 65 2.73 2.87 -10.37
C ARG A 65 3.87 3.76 -10.82
N THR A 66 3.84 4.17 -12.10
CA THR A 66 4.86 5.02 -12.70
C THR A 66 4.27 6.15 -13.53
N ASN A 67 5.02 7.25 -13.66
CA ASN A 67 4.66 8.37 -14.53
C ASN A 67 5.31 8.26 -15.91
N SER A 68 5.30 7.07 -16.51
CA SER A 68 5.93 6.82 -17.81
C SER A 68 4.93 7.09 -18.95
N LYS A 69 5.28 8.03 -19.84
CA LYS A 69 4.49 8.36 -21.05
C LYS A 69 5.32 8.27 -22.32
N LYS A 70 4.71 7.81 -23.41
CA LYS A 70 5.24 7.86 -24.78
C LYS A 70 4.09 8.14 -25.75
N ASN A 71 4.22 9.15 -26.60
CA ASN A 71 3.24 9.49 -27.65
C ASN A 71 1.79 9.58 -27.13
N LYS A 72 1.55 10.35 -26.06
CA LYS A 72 0.23 10.50 -25.38
C LYS A 72 -0.35 9.21 -24.79
N LYS A 73 0.38 8.10 -24.82
CA LYS A 73 0.04 6.85 -24.14
C LYS A 73 0.84 6.73 -22.85
N ARG A 74 0.25 6.12 -21.83
CA ARG A 74 0.97 5.71 -20.62
C ARG A 74 1.50 4.31 -20.80
N ILE A 75 2.70 4.07 -20.29
CA ILE A 75 3.32 2.76 -20.22
C ILE A 75 3.02 2.20 -18.83
N LEU A 76 2.28 1.10 -18.79
CA LEU A 76 2.01 0.33 -17.60
C LEU A 76 3.08 -0.75 -17.45
N ILE A 77 3.73 -0.79 -16.29
CA ILE A 77 4.84 -1.70 -16.01
C ILE A 77 4.33 -2.84 -15.14
N HIS A 78 4.24 -4.02 -15.75
CA HIS A 78 3.78 -5.24 -15.08
C HIS A 78 4.85 -6.33 -15.13
N LYS A 79 4.78 -7.29 -14.19
CA LYS A 79 5.69 -8.46 -14.15
C LYS A 79 5.68 -9.29 -15.44
N ARG A 80 4.55 -9.29 -16.17
CA ARG A 80 4.35 -10.04 -17.43
C ARG A 80 4.69 -9.23 -18.69
N GLY A 81 5.24 -8.02 -18.54
CA GLY A 81 5.61 -7.16 -19.66
C GLY A 81 4.86 -5.84 -19.68
N ASN A 82 5.41 -4.89 -20.43
CA ASN A 82 4.88 -3.53 -20.51
C ASN A 82 3.68 -3.47 -21.45
N THR A 83 2.63 -2.79 -21.03
CA THR A 83 1.45 -2.50 -21.87
C THR A 83 1.30 -0.99 -22.01
N THR A 84 0.70 -0.52 -23.09
CA THR A 84 0.39 0.91 -23.24
C THR A 84 -1.11 1.15 -23.26
N ILE A 85 -1.56 2.21 -22.61
CA ILE A 85 -2.96 2.63 -22.63
C ILE A 85 -3.11 4.10 -23.01
N THR A 86 -4.18 4.42 -23.72
CA THR A 86 -4.64 5.77 -24.03
C THR A 86 -5.53 6.32 -22.91
N LYS A 87 -5.80 7.63 -22.97
CA LYS A 87 -6.73 8.30 -22.05
C LYS A 87 -8.15 7.74 -22.14
N ASP A 88 -8.61 7.43 -23.35
CA ASP A 88 -9.97 6.94 -23.57
C ASP A 88 -10.13 5.50 -23.06
N GLU A 89 -9.12 4.65 -23.28
CA GLU A 89 -9.05 3.33 -22.68
C GLU A 89 -9.03 3.41 -21.14
N TYR A 90 -8.22 4.31 -20.58
CA TYR A 90 -8.19 4.52 -19.13
C TYR A 90 -9.57 4.89 -18.58
N LYS A 91 -10.24 5.89 -19.19
CA LYS A 91 -11.59 6.30 -18.77
C LYS A 91 -12.61 5.16 -18.86
N LYS A 92 -12.56 4.39 -19.96
CA LYS A 92 -13.39 3.18 -20.12
C LYS A 92 -13.17 2.22 -18.95
N TYR A 93 -11.93 1.88 -18.64
CA TYR A 93 -11.63 0.91 -17.60
C TYR A 93 -11.88 1.42 -16.19
N VAL A 94 -11.67 2.71 -15.90
CA VAL A 94 -12.08 3.32 -14.61
C VAL A 94 -13.59 3.18 -14.40
N ASN A 95 -14.40 3.41 -15.44
CA ASN A 95 -15.85 3.26 -15.36
C ASN A 95 -16.30 1.81 -15.10
N ILE A 96 -15.55 0.82 -15.61
CA ILE A 96 -15.79 -0.61 -15.37
C ILE A 96 -15.32 -1.00 -13.96
N MET A 97 -14.09 -0.60 -13.60
CA MET A 97 -13.43 -0.93 -12.33
C MET A 97 -14.17 -0.34 -11.12
N LYS A 98 -14.79 0.84 -11.28
CA LYS A 98 -15.50 1.59 -10.24
C LYS A 98 -14.69 1.76 -8.93
N PRO A 99 -13.45 2.27 -8.97
CA PRO A 99 -12.75 2.64 -7.73
C PRO A 99 -13.44 3.84 -7.07
N ASP A 100 -13.29 3.99 -5.75
CA ASP A 100 -13.83 5.13 -5.00
C ASP A 100 -13.08 6.44 -5.33
N PHE A 101 -11.77 6.34 -5.56
CA PHE A 101 -10.92 7.44 -5.99
C PHE A 101 -9.93 6.97 -7.05
N TYR A 102 -9.56 7.83 -7.99
CA TYR A 102 -8.57 7.51 -9.01
C TYR A 102 -7.74 8.74 -9.41
N GLN A 103 -6.51 8.49 -9.86
CA GLN A 103 -5.62 9.57 -10.34
C GLN A 103 -6.05 10.10 -11.70
N ASP A 104 -5.85 11.40 -11.95
CA ASP A 104 -6.01 11.93 -13.29
C ASP A 104 -4.98 11.33 -14.26
N PHE A 105 -5.46 10.99 -15.46
CA PHE A 105 -4.62 10.38 -16.49
C PHE A 105 -3.49 11.30 -16.91
N GLU A 106 -3.67 12.62 -16.96
CA GLU A 106 -2.61 13.50 -17.42
C GLU A 106 -1.58 13.75 -16.33
N THR A 107 -2.01 14.03 -15.11
CA THR A 107 -1.14 14.49 -14.02
C THR A 107 -0.59 13.37 -13.14
N CYS A 108 -1.20 12.18 -13.12
CA CYS A 108 -0.93 11.14 -12.10
C CYS A 108 -1.17 11.65 -10.67
N GLN A 109 -2.09 12.59 -10.48
CA GLN A 109 -2.41 13.15 -9.17
C GLN A 109 -3.85 12.84 -8.80
N PHE A 110 -4.08 12.62 -7.50
CA PHE A 110 -5.42 12.66 -6.93
C PHE A 110 -5.82 14.13 -6.69
N GLU A 111 -7.12 14.37 -6.51
CA GLU A 111 -7.65 15.69 -6.12
C GLU A 111 -7.26 16.10 -4.68
N PHE A 112 -6.71 15.16 -3.91
CA PHE A 112 -6.20 15.38 -2.56
C PHE A 112 -4.68 15.12 -2.48
N SER A 113 -4.06 15.66 -1.43
CA SER A 113 -2.63 15.53 -1.20
C SER A 113 -2.26 14.09 -0.81
N PHE A 114 -1.53 13.43 -1.71
CA PHE A 114 -1.10 12.05 -1.60
C PHE A 114 0.41 11.94 -1.86
N LYS A 115 1.09 11.09 -1.08
CA LYS A 115 2.49 10.75 -1.29
C LYS A 115 2.68 9.24 -1.35
N ASP A 116 3.25 8.76 -2.45
CA ASP A 116 3.70 7.38 -2.55
C ASP A 116 5.03 7.22 -1.77
N ILE A 117 5.03 6.36 -0.75
CA ILE A 117 6.17 6.14 0.14
C ILE A 117 6.97 4.95 -0.37
N LYS A 118 8.20 5.20 -0.80
CA LYS A 118 9.08 4.18 -1.38
C LYS A 118 10.08 3.65 -0.36
N VAL A 119 10.47 4.50 0.59
CA VAL A 119 11.40 4.15 1.66
C VAL A 119 10.95 4.77 2.99
N VAL A 120 11.45 4.23 4.11
CA VAL A 120 11.11 4.73 5.45
C VAL A 120 11.47 6.22 5.63
N ASP A 121 12.57 6.67 5.03
CA ASP A 121 12.98 8.08 5.06
C ASP A 121 11.93 9.04 4.50
N ASP A 122 11.11 8.60 3.55
CA ASP A 122 10.03 9.41 2.99
C ASP A 122 8.97 9.71 4.06
N LEU A 123 8.70 8.77 4.99
CA LEU A 123 7.78 8.98 6.11
C LEU A 123 8.34 10.01 7.11
N ILE A 124 9.65 9.96 7.35
CA ILE A 124 10.33 10.89 8.26
C ILE A 124 10.27 12.31 7.69
N LYS A 125 10.37 12.46 6.37
CA LYS A 125 10.35 13.75 5.66
C LYS A 125 8.94 14.19 5.20
N LEU A 126 7.89 13.55 5.69
CA LEU A 126 6.50 13.91 5.33
C LEU A 126 6.18 15.38 5.62
N ASP A 127 5.74 16.07 4.58
CA ASP A 127 5.18 17.42 4.65
C ASP A 127 3.85 17.41 5.43
N SER A 128 3.56 18.48 6.17
CA SER A 128 2.33 18.66 6.93
C SER A 128 1.08 18.80 6.04
N ASN A 129 1.27 19.11 4.75
CA ASN A 129 0.21 19.19 3.76
C ASN A 129 -0.20 17.83 3.16
N VAL A 130 0.59 16.76 3.39
CA VAL A 130 0.24 15.42 2.92
C VAL A 130 -0.84 14.83 3.81
N LYS A 131 -1.92 14.32 3.21
CA LYS A 131 -3.01 13.67 3.95
C LYS A 131 -2.98 12.16 3.82
N PHE A 132 -2.65 11.66 2.64
CA PHE A 132 -2.66 10.23 2.34
C PHE A 132 -1.27 9.74 1.95
N VAL A 133 -0.90 8.57 2.46
CA VAL A 133 0.38 7.94 2.14
C VAL A 133 0.17 6.48 1.76
N SER A 134 0.89 5.97 0.76
CA SER A 134 0.87 4.54 0.43
C SER A 134 1.85 3.75 1.29
N SER A 135 1.72 2.43 1.26
CA SER A 135 2.52 1.51 2.07
C SER A 135 3.39 0.54 1.26
N LEU A 136 3.74 0.85 0.01
CA LEU A 136 4.40 -0.13 -0.88
C LEU A 136 5.69 -0.67 -0.27
N PHE A 137 6.48 0.19 0.36
CA PHE A 137 7.74 -0.18 1.04
C PHE A 137 7.57 -1.23 2.15
N ILE A 138 6.38 -1.35 2.77
CA ILE A 138 6.12 -2.38 3.80
C ILE A 138 6.23 -3.77 3.20
N ASN A 139 5.76 -3.95 1.96
CA ASN A 139 5.81 -5.24 1.27
C ASN A 139 7.26 -5.67 1.06
N ASP A 140 8.14 -4.74 0.69
CA ASP A 140 9.57 -5.01 0.50
C ASP A 140 10.25 -5.37 1.85
N LEU A 141 9.96 -4.63 2.92
CA LEU A 141 10.47 -4.93 4.26
C LEU A 141 10.08 -6.33 4.75
N VAL A 142 8.84 -6.75 4.50
CA VAL A 142 8.34 -8.07 4.89
C VAL A 142 9.10 -9.18 4.14
N LEU A 143 9.35 -8.99 2.83
CA LEU A 143 10.13 -9.94 2.03
C LEU A 143 11.59 -10.04 2.48
N GLU A 144 12.15 -8.95 3.01
CA GLU A 144 13.51 -8.88 3.57
C GLU A 144 13.60 -9.35 5.03
N TYR A 145 12.51 -9.85 5.61
CA TYR A 145 12.44 -10.25 7.03
C TYR A 145 12.79 -9.12 8.01
N LYS A 146 12.36 -7.90 7.69
CA LYS A 146 12.61 -6.69 8.49
C LYS A 146 11.36 -6.23 9.23
N MET A 147 11.59 -5.69 10.42
CA MET A 147 10.57 -5.08 11.26
C MET A 147 10.84 -3.60 11.43
N LEU A 148 9.76 -2.82 11.54
CA LEU A 148 9.81 -1.42 11.93
C LEU A 148 9.79 -1.29 13.44
N LYS A 149 10.48 -0.29 13.99
CA LYS A 149 10.41 0.05 15.40
C LYS A 149 10.37 1.56 15.57
N ILE A 150 9.63 2.03 16.56
CA ILE A 150 9.64 3.45 16.94
C ILE A 150 10.62 3.60 18.10
N GLU A 151 11.69 4.37 17.90
CA GLU A 151 12.67 4.71 18.92
C GLU A 151 12.94 6.22 18.87
N ASN A 152 12.89 6.89 20.02
CA ASN A 152 13.14 8.33 20.13
C ASN A 152 12.33 9.18 19.11
N ASN A 153 11.04 8.86 18.95
CA ASN A 153 10.13 9.46 17.96
C ASN A 153 10.53 9.28 16.49
N ASN A 154 11.48 8.39 16.19
CA ASN A 154 11.88 8.04 14.82
C ASN A 154 11.43 6.63 14.47
N LEU A 155 11.18 6.42 13.18
CA LEU A 155 10.88 5.10 12.63
C LEU A 155 12.19 4.49 12.11
N ILE A 156 12.59 3.35 12.66
CA ILE A 156 13.82 2.63 12.28
C ILE A 156 13.50 1.25 11.72
N ILE A 157 14.37 0.75 10.85
CA ILE A 157 14.32 -0.61 10.31
C ILE A 157 15.25 -1.49 11.14
N CYS A 158 14.78 -2.64 11.59
CA CYS A 158 15.55 -3.58 12.41
C CYS A 158 15.30 -5.04 11.99
N ASP A 159 16.15 -5.94 12.48
CA ASP A 159 15.92 -7.38 12.38
C ASP A 159 14.74 -7.83 13.26
N ILE A 160 14.27 -9.05 13.03
CA ILE A 160 13.17 -9.63 13.80
C ILE A 160 13.46 -9.60 15.30
N PHE A 161 12.51 -9.07 16.05
CA PHE A 161 12.54 -9.00 17.51
C PHE A 161 11.20 -9.41 18.11
N ASP A 162 11.22 -9.80 19.37
CA ASP A 162 10.01 -10.20 20.09
C ASP A 162 9.14 -8.99 20.41
N CYS A 163 7.88 -9.07 20.03
CA CYS A 163 6.97 -7.94 20.00
C CYS A 163 5.58 -8.36 20.51
N LYS A 164 4.96 -7.55 21.39
CA LYS A 164 3.60 -7.85 21.90
C LYS A 164 2.50 -7.67 20.84
N CYS A 165 2.71 -6.79 19.86
CA CYS A 165 1.69 -6.57 18.82
C CYS A 165 1.57 -7.72 17.81
N CYS A 166 2.55 -8.63 17.85
CA CYS A 166 2.61 -9.87 17.09
C CYS A 166 1.81 -10.99 17.79
N GLY A 167 1.21 -10.73 18.97
CA GLY A 167 0.52 -11.70 19.82
C GLY A 167 1.35 -12.11 21.04
N ASP A 168 0.77 -12.95 21.90
CA ASP A 168 1.45 -13.53 23.07
C ASP A 168 2.36 -14.69 22.63
N LEU A 169 3.33 -14.38 21.77
CA LEU A 169 4.29 -15.34 21.25
C LEU A 169 5.39 -15.58 22.26
N ASN A 170 5.84 -16.83 22.37
CA ASN A 170 7.02 -17.16 23.15
C ASN A 170 8.25 -16.44 22.59
N LYS A 171 9.16 -16.03 23.49
CA LYS A 171 10.42 -15.38 23.13
C LYS A 171 11.19 -16.21 22.09
N GLY A 172 11.59 -15.59 20.98
CA GLY A 172 12.33 -16.23 19.89
C GLY A 172 11.45 -16.97 18.87
N TYR A 173 10.13 -17.05 19.05
CA TYR A 173 9.25 -17.78 18.14
C TYR A 173 9.21 -17.17 16.73
N LEU A 174 9.16 -15.84 16.61
CA LEU A 174 9.19 -15.19 15.29
C LEU A 174 10.51 -15.44 14.56
N LYS A 175 11.62 -15.46 15.29
CA LYS A 175 12.93 -15.80 14.74
C LYS A 175 12.93 -17.25 14.25
N HIS A 176 12.37 -18.17 15.05
CA HIS A 176 12.23 -19.56 14.65
C HIS A 176 11.39 -19.71 13.36
N LEU A 177 10.25 -19.02 13.24
CA LEU A 177 9.43 -19.04 12.01
C LEU A 177 10.21 -18.53 10.79
N LYS A 178 11.02 -17.48 10.95
CA LYS A 178 11.94 -17.00 9.89
C LYS A 178 12.95 -18.07 9.52
N ASP A 179 13.62 -18.66 10.50
CA ASP A 179 14.68 -19.65 10.27
C ASP A 179 14.13 -20.92 9.58
N MET A 180 12.86 -21.25 9.82
CA MET A 180 12.12 -22.33 9.16
C MET A 180 11.48 -21.92 7.81
N ASN A 181 11.57 -20.65 7.42
CA ASN A 181 10.92 -20.09 6.21
C ASN A 181 9.39 -20.34 6.18
N GLU A 182 8.74 -20.22 7.33
CA GLU A 182 7.31 -20.45 7.51
C GLU A 182 6.48 -19.26 7.02
N ILE A 183 5.39 -19.54 6.29
CA ILE A 183 4.51 -18.49 5.74
C ILE A 183 3.91 -17.58 6.82
N ASN A 184 3.67 -18.14 8.01
CA ASN A 184 3.17 -17.41 9.17
C ASN A 184 4.14 -16.30 9.64
N CYS A 185 5.44 -16.42 9.36
CA CYS A 185 6.39 -15.35 9.63
C CYS A 185 5.96 -14.06 8.92
N TYR A 186 5.61 -14.15 7.63
CA TYR A 186 5.17 -13.01 6.85
C TYR A 186 3.87 -12.40 7.36
N TYR A 187 2.92 -13.21 7.83
CA TYR A 187 1.69 -12.71 8.47
C TYR A 187 2.02 -11.77 9.65
N TYR A 188 2.88 -12.22 10.57
CA TYR A 188 3.25 -11.42 11.75
C TYR A 188 4.03 -10.17 11.38
N LEU A 189 4.97 -10.28 10.43
CA LEU A 189 5.75 -9.13 9.96
C LEU A 189 4.88 -8.09 9.27
N THR A 190 3.97 -8.51 8.39
CA THR A 190 3.01 -7.61 7.74
C THR A 190 2.18 -6.86 8.78
N LYS A 191 1.55 -7.61 9.70
CA LYS A 191 0.70 -7.03 10.75
C LYS A 191 1.45 -6.05 11.63
N HIS A 192 2.65 -6.42 12.09
CA HIS A 192 3.51 -5.57 12.90
C HIS A 192 3.88 -4.28 12.17
N ASN A 193 4.36 -4.37 10.93
CA ASN A 193 4.83 -3.20 10.18
C ASN A 193 3.70 -2.21 9.90
N PHE A 194 2.52 -2.69 9.49
CA PHE A 194 1.35 -1.81 9.30
C PHE A 194 0.91 -1.12 10.60
N ASN A 195 0.81 -1.86 11.70
CA ASN A 195 0.45 -1.29 13.00
C ASN A 195 1.48 -0.28 13.49
N THR A 196 2.78 -0.55 13.30
CA THR A 196 3.86 0.35 13.67
C THR A 196 3.80 1.66 12.88
N VAL A 197 3.55 1.62 11.57
CA VAL A 197 3.42 2.83 10.74
C VAL A 197 2.18 3.63 11.13
N ASN A 198 1.04 2.97 11.34
CA ASN A 198 -0.17 3.63 11.82
C ASN A 198 0.07 4.35 13.16
N LEU A 199 0.76 3.72 14.10
CA LEU A 199 1.13 4.34 15.38
C LEU A 199 2.08 5.54 15.19
N PHE A 200 3.09 5.39 14.32
CA PHE A 200 4.03 6.47 14.01
C PHE A 200 3.34 7.70 13.42
N LEU A 201 2.45 7.50 12.44
CA LEU A 201 1.70 8.58 11.78
C LEU A 201 0.79 9.32 12.76
N LYS A 202 0.11 8.60 13.66
CA LYS A 202 -0.70 9.17 14.75
C LYS A 202 0.13 10.05 15.69
N ASN A 203 1.29 9.55 16.13
CA ASN A 203 2.18 10.29 17.03
C ASN A 203 2.78 11.53 16.36
N LYS A 204 3.16 11.43 15.08
CA LYS A 204 3.71 12.56 14.32
C LYS A 204 2.71 13.70 14.17
N PHE A 205 1.43 13.39 13.97
CA PHE A 205 0.36 14.39 13.99
C PHE A 205 0.27 15.12 15.35
N PHE A 206 0.35 14.37 16.45
CA PHE A 206 0.25 14.94 17.80
C PHE A 206 1.41 15.89 18.12
N ILE A 207 2.65 15.56 17.70
CA ILE A 207 3.81 16.43 17.91
C ILE A 207 3.67 17.75 17.13
N LEU A 208 3.21 17.69 15.87
CA LEU A 208 2.96 18.89 15.07
C LEU A 208 1.88 19.79 15.69
N PHE A 209 0.88 19.20 16.38
CA PHE A 209 -0.17 19.95 17.06
C PHE A 209 0.33 20.71 18.30
N ILE A 210 1.36 20.21 19.01
CA ILE A 210 1.89 20.85 20.21
C ILE A 210 2.82 22.04 19.88
N ILE A 211 3.48 21.99 18.72
CA ILE A 211 4.51 22.97 18.34
C ILE A 211 3.91 24.19 17.60
N LEU A 212 2.65 24.09 17.14
CA LEU A 212 1.88 25.16 16.49
C LEU A 212 0.93 25.85 17.48
#